data_AF-A0A010QLZ2-F1
#
_entry.id   AF-A0A010QLZ2-F1
#
_cell.length_a   1.000
_cell.length_b   1.000
_cell.length_c   1.000
_cell.angle_alpha   90.00
_cell.angle_beta   90.00
_cell.angle_gamma   90.00
#
_symmetry.space_group_name_H-M   'P 1'
#
loop_
_entity.id
_entity.type
_entity.pdbx_description
1 polymer ?
#
loop_
_entity_poly.entity_id
_entity_poly.type
_entity_poly.pdbx_seq_one_letter_code
_entity_poly.pdbx_strand_id
1 'polypeptide(L)'
;MKAISSPTMLLRPRLFSSISNLPSCLRTPLTSRRTMASLTPNNHDYDHENLPSEPATIHPSRSELLNARLSPRNLELAVRHLHRDGLVIVADVVPHADLDALNAKMVQDALYLRSLGDKGPFNYNLGNLQQDPPPVAEYFYKSIFTS
;
A
#
# COMPACT_ATOMS: atom_id res chain seq x y z
N MET A 1 2.57 56.11 -7.60
CA MET A 1 3.72 55.24 -7.29
C MET A 1 3.97 55.29 -5.79
N LYS A 2 3.72 54.20 -5.06
CA LYS A 2 4.02 54.07 -3.63
C LYS A 2 4.78 52.75 -3.44
N ALA A 3 6.03 52.87 -3.02
CA ALA A 3 6.87 51.73 -2.62
C ALA A 3 6.52 51.36 -1.17
N ILE A 4 6.29 50.08 -0.91
CA ILE A 4 6.14 49.54 0.45
C ILE A 4 7.27 48.54 0.65
N SER A 5 8.05 48.81 1.70
CA SER A 5 9.26 48.13 2.12
C SER A 5 8.92 46.82 2.86
N SER A 6 9.61 45.73 2.52
CA SER A 6 9.53 44.43 3.20
C SER A 6 10.63 44.30 4.27
N PRO A 7 10.34 43.86 5.50
CA PRO A 7 11.37 43.61 6.49
C PRO A 7 11.97 42.20 6.36
N THR A 8 13.27 42.15 6.15
CA THR A 8 14.13 40.95 6.16
C THR A 8 14.24 40.38 7.57
N MET A 9 13.85 39.11 7.77
CA MET A 9 14.13 38.36 9.00
C MET A 9 15.55 37.77 8.98
N LEU A 10 16.38 38.19 9.94
CA LEU A 10 17.70 37.60 10.20
C LEU A 10 17.55 36.37 11.12
N LEU A 11 17.88 35.18 10.60
CA LEU A 11 18.05 33.97 11.41
C LEU A 11 19.39 34.03 12.16
N ARG A 12 19.34 33.96 13.50
CA ARG A 12 20.52 33.73 14.35
C ARG A 12 20.88 32.23 14.35
N PRO A 13 22.14 31.84 14.12
CA PRO A 13 22.57 30.46 14.29
C PRO A 13 22.73 30.11 15.78
N ARG A 14 22.21 28.95 16.18
CA ARG A 14 22.44 28.36 17.50
C ARG A 14 23.85 27.77 17.55
N LEU A 15 24.63 28.18 18.54
CA LEU A 15 25.92 27.59 18.89
C LEU A 15 25.70 26.17 19.44
N PHE A 16 26.24 25.16 18.76
CA PHE A 16 26.42 23.83 19.32
C PHE A 16 27.70 23.82 20.16
N SER A 17 27.56 23.58 21.47
CA SER A 17 28.66 23.37 22.40
C SER A 17 29.28 21.99 22.20
N SER A 18 30.59 21.99 22.02
CA SER A 18 31.47 20.82 21.97
C SER A 18 31.42 20.03 23.27
N ILE A 19 31.15 18.72 23.20
CA ILE A 19 31.39 17.80 24.32
C ILE A 19 32.71 17.09 24.04
N SER A 20 33.79 17.73 24.47
CA SER A 20 35.05 17.05 24.76
C SER A 20 35.01 16.58 26.21
N ASN A 21 35.05 15.26 26.45
CA ASN A 21 35.76 14.59 27.56
C ASN A 21 35.26 13.14 27.74
N LEU A 22 36.05 12.16 27.29
CA LEU A 22 36.04 10.79 27.82
C LEU A 22 37.50 10.33 28.02
N PRO A 23 37.81 9.67 29.16
CA PRO A 23 39.19 9.32 29.51
C PRO A 23 39.69 8.04 28.84
N SER A 24 41.00 8.01 28.66
CA SER A 24 41.82 6.98 28.01
C SER A 24 42.42 5.98 29.02
N CYS A 25 42.06 4.70 28.92
CA CYS A 25 42.91 3.50 29.16
C CYS A 25 42.02 2.27 28.98
N LEU A 26 42.30 1.29 28.11
CA LEU A 26 43.30 0.25 28.31
C LEU A 26 43.68 -0.36 26.95
N ARG A 27 44.98 -0.46 26.67
CA ARG A 27 45.56 -1.21 25.55
C ARG A 27 45.70 -2.68 25.94
N THR A 28 45.24 -3.59 25.07
CA THR A 28 45.64 -5.02 25.06
C THR A 28 46.09 -5.41 23.65
N PRO A 29 47.04 -6.36 23.51
CA PRO A 29 47.78 -6.57 22.28
C PRO A 29 46.96 -7.25 21.18
N LEU A 30 47.25 -6.81 19.96
CA LEU A 30 46.77 -7.33 18.68
C LEU A 30 47.33 -8.74 18.44
N THR A 31 46.45 -9.74 18.36
CA THR A 31 46.53 -10.84 17.39
C THR A 31 45.21 -11.61 17.38
N SER A 32 44.18 -11.03 16.75
CA SER A 32 43.07 -11.82 16.24
C SER A 32 43.04 -11.61 14.74
N ARG A 33 43.54 -12.60 14.00
CA ARG A 33 43.36 -12.70 12.55
C ARG A 33 41.85 -12.78 12.29
N ARG A 34 41.23 -11.64 12.01
CA ARG A 34 39.93 -11.60 11.36
C ARG A 34 40.13 -12.09 9.93
N THR A 35 39.82 -13.35 9.67
CA THR A 35 39.48 -13.77 8.33
C THR A 35 38.21 -13.02 7.92
N MET A 36 38.34 -12.08 6.99
CA MET A 36 37.19 -11.48 6.32
C MET A 36 36.47 -12.62 5.59
N ALA A 37 35.25 -12.94 6.02
CA ALA A 37 34.39 -13.82 5.24
C ALA A 37 34.13 -13.10 3.91
N SER A 38 34.62 -13.69 2.82
CA SER A 38 34.29 -13.27 1.47
C SER A 38 32.78 -13.47 1.28
N LEU A 39 32.00 -12.39 1.35
CA LEU A 39 30.61 -12.38 0.91
C LEU A 39 30.61 -12.26 -0.62
N THR A 40 31.04 -13.31 -1.29
CA THR A 40 30.66 -13.55 -2.68
C THR A 40 29.32 -14.29 -2.64
N PRO A 41 28.19 -13.66 -3.01
CA PRO A 41 26.95 -14.38 -3.23
C PRO A 41 27.08 -15.09 -4.59
N ASN A 42 27.85 -16.17 -4.63
CA ASN A 42 27.83 -17.12 -5.74
C ASN A 42 26.86 -18.24 -5.39
N ASN A 43 25.60 -17.89 -5.14
CA ASN A 43 24.49 -18.81 -5.14
C ASN A 43 23.37 -18.12 -5.92
N HIS A 44 23.25 -18.44 -7.20
CA HIS A 44 21.96 -18.38 -7.90
C HIS A 44 21.08 -19.54 -7.41
N ASP A 45 20.97 -19.72 -6.09
CA ASP A 45 19.79 -20.32 -5.49
C ASP A 45 18.78 -19.18 -5.45
N TYR A 46 17.97 -19.09 -6.51
CA TYR A 46 16.61 -18.69 -6.23
C TYR A 46 16.06 -19.83 -5.40
N ASP A 47 16.17 -19.71 -4.07
CA ASP A 47 15.25 -20.37 -3.17
C ASP A 47 13.87 -19.94 -3.71
N HIS A 48 13.29 -20.81 -4.52
CA HIS A 48 11.87 -20.78 -4.81
C HIS A 48 11.22 -21.21 -3.49
N GLU A 49 11.34 -20.34 -2.49
CA GLU A 49 10.52 -20.30 -1.30
C GLU A 49 9.13 -20.64 -1.81
N ASN A 50 8.61 -21.75 -1.33
CA ASN A 50 7.37 -22.34 -1.82
C ASN A 50 6.24 -21.40 -1.37
N LEU A 51 6.10 -20.30 -2.12
CA LEU A 51 5.22 -19.20 -1.80
C LEU A 51 3.79 -19.73 -1.91
N PRO A 52 2.90 -19.38 -0.97
CA PRO A 52 1.50 -19.67 -1.12
C PRO A 52 1.02 -19.12 -2.48
N SER A 53 0.28 -19.95 -3.23
CA SER A 53 -0.36 -19.49 -4.48
C SER A 53 -1.50 -18.51 -4.22
N GLU A 54 -1.94 -18.40 -2.97
CA GLU A 54 -3.04 -17.53 -2.56
C GLU A 54 -2.52 -16.20 -2.02
N PRO A 55 -3.17 -15.07 -2.35
CA PRO A 55 -2.79 -13.78 -1.80
C PRO A 55 -2.97 -13.74 -0.28
N ALA A 56 -2.09 -13.03 0.41
CA ALA A 56 -2.29 -12.78 1.82
C ALA A 56 -3.59 -11.99 2.06
N THR A 57 -4.34 -12.40 3.08
CA THR A 57 -5.62 -11.80 3.44
C THR A 57 -5.55 -11.17 4.82
N ILE A 58 -5.92 -9.89 4.90
CA ILE A 58 -6.11 -9.15 6.14
C ILE A 58 -7.60 -9.13 6.45
N HIS A 59 -7.96 -9.54 7.66
CA HIS A 59 -9.32 -9.43 8.19
C HIS A 59 -9.35 -8.29 9.21
N PRO A 60 -9.88 -7.11 8.85
CA PRO A 60 -9.98 -6.00 9.78
C PRO A 60 -10.87 -6.35 10.97
N SER A 61 -10.48 -5.87 12.14
CA SER A 61 -11.32 -5.91 13.33
C SER A 61 -12.52 -4.99 13.19
N ARG A 62 -13.55 -5.21 14.01
CA ARG A 62 -14.74 -4.33 14.06
C ARG A 62 -14.39 -2.85 14.26
N SER A 63 -13.37 -2.56 15.08
CA SER A 63 -12.93 -1.17 15.28
C SER A 63 -12.26 -0.59 14.04
N GLU A 64 -11.47 -1.35 13.30
CA GLU A 64 -10.87 -0.90 12.03
C GLU A 64 -11.95 -0.64 10.97
N LEU A 65 -12.98 -1.50 10.89
CA LEU A 65 -14.13 -1.31 9.99
C LEU A 65 -14.92 -0.04 10.35
N LEU A 66 -15.27 0.14 11.63
CA LEU A 66 -16.01 1.33 12.08
C LEU A 66 -15.24 2.63 11.86
N ASN A 67 -13.91 2.58 11.90
CA ASN A 67 -13.05 3.74 11.69
C ASN A 67 -12.57 3.89 10.24
N ALA A 68 -12.99 3.00 9.32
CA ALA A 68 -12.52 2.92 7.94
C ALA A 68 -10.98 3.00 7.81
N ARG A 69 -10.24 2.41 8.77
CA ARG A 69 -8.79 2.53 8.85
C ARG A 69 -8.15 1.31 9.49
N LEU A 70 -7.18 0.72 8.79
CA LEU A 70 -6.35 -0.34 9.36
C LEU A 70 -5.51 0.18 10.53
N SER A 71 -5.33 -0.67 11.53
CA SER A 71 -4.37 -0.50 12.61
C SER A 71 -2.94 -0.52 12.06
N PRO A 72 -1.96 0.06 12.77
CA PRO A 72 -0.57 0.04 12.33
C PRO A 72 -0.04 -1.37 12.02
N ARG A 73 -0.49 -2.37 12.79
CA ARG A 73 -0.12 -3.77 12.58
C ARG A 73 -0.68 -4.31 11.27
N ASN A 74 -1.98 -4.17 11.03
CA ASN A 74 -2.60 -4.67 9.80
C ASN A 74 -2.12 -3.90 8.56
N LEU A 75 -1.82 -2.60 8.71
CA LEU A 75 -1.23 -1.79 7.64
C LEU A 75 0.18 -2.29 7.28
N GLU A 76 1.04 -2.57 8.27
CA GLU A 76 2.37 -3.13 8.01
C GLU A 76 2.28 -4.47 7.26
N LEU A 77 1.42 -5.37 7.73
CA LEU A 77 1.20 -6.66 7.06
C LEU A 77 0.72 -6.47 5.62
N ALA A 78 -0.22 -5.55 5.39
CA ALA A 78 -0.74 -5.27 4.06
C ALA A 78 0.35 -4.74 3.12
N VAL A 79 1.16 -3.78 3.57
CA VAL A 79 2.25 -3.20 2.78
C VAL A 79 3.34 -4.24 2.50
N ARG A 80 3.71 -5.07 3.49
CA ARG A 80 4.70 -6.12 3.34
C ARG A 80 4.29 -7.14 2.28
N HIS A 81 3.03 -7.59 2.30
CA HIS A 81 2.51 -8.53 1.32
C HIS A 81 2.32 -7.90 -0.06
N LEU A 82 1.85 -6.66 -0.13
CA LEU A 82 1.80 -5.94 -1.41
C LEU A 82 3.19 -5.81 -2.04
N HIS A 83 4.23 -5.53 -1.26
CA HIS A 83 5.61 -5.43 -1.75
C HIS A 83 6.19 -6.79 -2.18
N ARG A 84 5.92 -7.86 -1.41
CA ARG A 84 6.48 -9.20 -1.69
C ARG A 84 5.74 -9.89 -2.84
N ASP A 85 4.41 -9.83 -2.82
CA ASP A 85 3.54 -10.68 -3.63
C ASP A 85 2.83 -9.87 -4.75
N GLY A 86 2.86 -8.53 -4.70
CA GLY A 86 2.19 -7.65 -5.65
C GLY A 86 0.68 -7.52 -5.45
N LEU A 87 0.11 -8.23 -4.49
CA LEU A 87 -1.32 -8.28 -4.20
C LEU A 87 -1.57 -8.56 -2.71
N VAL A 88 -2.62 -7.95 -2.16
CA VAL A 88 -3.14 -8.25 -0.82
C VAL A 88 -4.65 -8.13 -0.84
N ILE A 89 -5.35 -9.00 -0.09
CA ILE A 89 -6.79 -8.93 0.10
C ILE A 89 -7.06 -8.25 1.45
N VAL A 90 -7.96 -7.27 1.47
CA VAL A 90 -8.55 -6.74 2.70
C VAL A 90 -10.01 -7.16 2.70
N ALA A 91 -10.31 -8.20 3.46
CA ALA A 91 -11.60 -8.88 3.40
C ALA A 91 -12.70 -8.08 4.12
N ASP A 92 -13.93 -8.25 3.64
CA ASP A 92 -15.17 -7.84 4.33
C ASP A 92 -15.24 -6.33 4.68
N VAL A 93 -14.62 -5.48 3.86
CA VAL A 93 -14.59 -4.01 4.09
C VAL A 93 -15.88 -3.29 3.69
N VAL A 94 -16.63 -3.85 2.74
CA VAL A 94 -17.92 -3.30 2.27
C VAL A 94 -19.07 -4.18 2.76
N PRO A 95 -20.16 -3.61 3.29
CA PRO A 95 -21.38 -4.36 3.59
C PRO A 95 -21.93 -5.08 2.35
N HIS A 96 -22.22 -6.38 2.47
CA HIS A 96 -22.66 -7.18 1.32
C HIS A 96 -24.00 -6.73 0.75
N ALA A 97 -24.90 -6.15 1.55
CA ALA A 97 -26.19 -5.65 1.05
C ALA A 97 -26.03 -4.55 -0.01
N ASP A 98 -25.03 -3.68 0.14
CA ASP A 98 -24.73 -2.62 -0.84
C ASP A 98 -24.11 -3.23 -2.10
N LEU A 99 -23.27 -4.26 -1.94
CA LEU A 99 -22.70 -5.02 -3.06
C LEU A 99 -23.77 -5.80 -3.83
N ASP A 100 -24.75 -6.40 -3.14
CA ASP A 100 -25.85 -7.16 -3.75
C ASP A 100 -26.73 -6.25 -4.61
N ALA A 101 -27.07 -5.06 -4.10
CA ALA A 101 -27.84 -4.08 -4.84
C ALA A 101 -27.08 -3.55 -6.07
N LEU A 102 -25.78 -3.26 -5.92
CA LEU A 102 -24.92 -2.86 -7.03
C LEU A 102 -24.80 -3.98 -8.08
N ASN A 103 -24.59 -5.22 -7.63
CA ASN A 103 -24.49 -6.40 -8.49
C ASN A 103 -25.78 -6.62 -9.28
N ALA A 104 -26.95 -6.51 -8.66
CA ALA A 104 -28.23 -6.66 -9.35
C ALA A 104 -28.36 -5.70 -10.54
N LYS A 105 -27.98 -4.43 -10.35
CA LYS A 105 -28.00 -3.44 -11.43
C LYS A 105 -26.91 -3.67 -12.48
N MET A 106 -25.68 -3.92 -12.04
CA MET A 106 -24.56 -4.10 -12.96
C MET A 106 -24.73 -5.34 -13.83
N VAL A 107 -25.32 -6.42 -13.32
CA VAL A 107 -25.66 -7.60 -14.12
C VAL A 107 -26.69 -7.26 -15.19
N GLN A 108 -27.74 -6.50 -14.86
CA GLN A 108 -28.73 -6.07 -15.86
C GLN A 108 -28.08 -5.27 -17.00
N ASP A 109 -27.18 -4.34 -16.66
CA ASP A 109 -26.46 -3.54 -17.65
C ASP A 109 -25.47 -4.38 -18.47
N ALA A 110 -24.78 -5.34 -17.84
CA ALA A 110 -23.87 -6.26 -18.51
C ALA A 110 -24.60 -7.09 -19.57
N LEU A 111 -25.82 -7.54 -19.29
CA LEU A 111 -26.65 -8.28 -20.25
C LEU A 111 -26.99 -7.43 -21.48
N TYR A 112 -27.28 -6.15 -21.29
CA TYR A 112 -27.49 -5.20 -22.39
C TYR A 112 -26.19 -5.00 -23.18
N LEU A 113 -25.07 -4.69 -22.52
CA LEU A 113 -23.79 -4.45 -23.19
C LEU A 113 -23.32 -5.68 -23.99
N ARG A 114 -23.49 -6.88 -23.42
CA ARG A 114 -23.21 -8.14 -24.11
C ARG A 114 -24.07 -8.35 -25.36
N SER A 115 -25.33 -7.87 -25.34
CA SER A 115 -26.24 -8.00 -26.50
C SER A 115 -25.78 -7.21 -27.73
N LEU A 116 -24.84 -6.28 -27.56
CA LEU A 116 -24.24 -5.51 -28.66
C LEU A 116 -23.26 -6.34 -29.51
N GLY A 117 -22.94 -7.58 -29.10
CA GLY A 117 -22.00 -8.45 -29.80
C GLY A 117 -20.62 -7.79 -29.91
N ASP A 118 -19.96 -7.91 -31.06
CA ASP A 118 -18.61 -7.36 -31.31
C ASP A 118 -18.51 -5.83 -31.20
N LYS A 119 -19.65 -5.12 -31.10
CA LYS A 119 -19.70 -3.67 -30.86
C LYS A 119 -19.68 -3.31 -29.38
N GLY A 120 -19.73 -4.31 -28.49
CA GLY A 120 -19.65 -4.12 -27.04
C GLY A 120 -18.26 -3.66 -26.58
N PRO A 121 -18.16 -3.04 -25.41
CA PRO A 121 -16.89 -2.59 -24.86
C PRO A 121 -16.15 -3.79 -24.22
N PHE A 122 -15.09 -4.29 -24.86
CA PHE A 122 -14.34 -5.45 -24.37
C PHE A 122 -12.87 -5.13 -24.14
N ASN A 123 -12.34 -5.59 -23.02
CA ASN A 123 -10.93 -5.56 -22.69
C ASN A 123 -10.22 -6.75 -23.34
N TYR A 124 -9.48 -6.52 -24.44
CA TYR A 124 -8.65 -7.49 -25.16
C TYR A 124 -9.39 -8.66 -25.85
N ASN A 125 -10.38 -9.27 -25.19
CA ASN A 125 -11.14 -10.42 -25.69
C ASN A 125 -12.64 -10.33 -25.32
N LEU A 126 -13.48 -11.06 -26.05
CA LEU A 126 -14.96 -11.06 -25.87
C LEU A 126 -15.44 -11.67 -24.55
N GLY A 127 -14.58 -12.33 -23.78
CA GLY A 127 -14.89 -12.83 -22.44
C GLY A 127 -14.74 -11.78 -21.33
N ASN A 128 -14.14 -10.62 -21.63
CA ASN A 128 -13.80 -9.60 -20.64
C ASN A 128 -14.51 -8.28 -20.94
N LEU A 129 -15.81 -8.23 -20.63
CA LEU A 129 -16.66 -7.06 -20.82
C LEU A 129 -16.19 -5.91 -19.91
N GLN A 130 -15.92 -4.76 -20.51
CA GLN A 130 -15.72 -3.50 -19.79
C GLN A 130 -17.06 -2.94 -19.37
N GLN A 131 -17.17 -2.51 -18.12
CA GLN A 131 -18.37 -1.88 -17.61
C GLN A 131 -18.02 -0.89 -16.50
N ASP A 132 -18.54 0.32 -16.62
CA ASP A 132 -18.49 1.31 -15.54
C ASP A 132 -19.60 1.05 -14.52
N PRO A 133 -19.41 1.40 -13.23
CA PRO A 133 -20.49 1.37 -12.25
C PRO A 133 -21.61 2.37 -12.62
N PRO A 134 -22.87 2.14 -12.19
CA PRO A 134 -24.00 2.99 -12.55
C PRO A 134 -23.79 4.45 -12.10
N PRO A 135 -23.89 5.45 -12.99
CA PRO A 135 -23.55 6.86 -12.68
C PRO A 135 -24.73 7.63 -12.06
N VAL A 136 -25.56 6.96 -11.24
CA VAL A 136 -26.76 7.57 -10.63
C VAL A 136 -26.75 7.42 -9.12
N ALA A 137 -27.29 8.42 -8.42
CA ALA A 137 -27.20 8.54 -6.96
C ALA A 137 -27.78 7.33 -6.20
N GLU A 138 -28.76 6.63 -6.78
CA GLU A 138 -29.36 5.43 -6.20
C GLU A 138 -28.35 4.31 -5.90
N TYR A 139 -27.29 4.18 -6.72
CA TYR A 139 -26.25 3.16 -6.57
C TYR A 139 -24.95 3.72 -5.98
N PHE A 140 -24.98 4.95 -5.46
CA PHE A 140 -23.82 5.57 -4.84
C PHE A 140 -23.78 5.29 -3.33
N TYR A 141 -23.27 4.11 -2.97
CA TYR A 141 -23.16 3.69 -1.56
C TYR A 141 -21.88 4.26 -0.92
N LYS A 142 -22.04 5.16 0.06
CA LYS A 142 -20.89 5.76 0.79
C LYS A 142 -20.00 4.74 1.48
N SER A 143 -20.55 3.58 1.83
CA SER A 143 -19.84 2.45 2.45
C SER A 143 -18.75 1.84 1.57
N ILE A 144 -18.80 2.04 0.24
CA ILE A 144 -17.80 1.53 -0.71
C ILE A 144 -16.54 2.41 -0.76
N PHE A 145 -16.67 3.69 -0.42
CA PHE A 145 -15.60 4.68 -0.61
C PHE A 145 -14.83 4.91 0.70
N THR A 146 -13.51 5.00 0.59
CA THR A 146 -12.64 5.46 1.67
C THR A 146 -12.64 6.99 1.73
N SER A 147 -12.67 7.55 2.94
CA SER A 147 -12.65 9.01 3.20
C SER A 147 -11.32 9.69 2.95
#